data_AF-A0A0D5XTT7-F1
#
_entry.id   AF-A0A0D5XTT7-F1
#
_cell.length_a   1.000
_cell.length_b   1.000
_cell.length_c   1.000
_cell.angle_alpha   90.00
_cell.angle_beta   90.00
_cell.angle_gamma   90.00
#
_symmetry.space_group_name_H-M   'P 1'
#
loop_
_entity.id
_entity.type
_entity.pdbx_description
1 polymer ?
#
loop_
_entity_poly.entity_id
_entity_poly.type
_entity_poly.pdbx_seq_one_letter_code
_entity_poly.pdbx_strand_id
1 'polypeptide(L)'
;MSTSSVVSEPGRARFIDVHYHAGPDAYLRRHSALRAGGEYQALDGWVVLKNHLGCTAAQAWEARQRGLPVSGSVVLNEIAGGIDWRVVERSLCQHGAADLRFIVHLPTVTGRKHTSRLAREVSHPILGERPVKPLTVSDDSGHLNPATLEVLRMSRDYPVVISTGHANREEVLRLVDAADRLQVPRLMLNQPANPLTGLSATDLLALGSLPFLYIEQTALTYLLGYQDEEDFSRVLRELPQVVYSSDLGQTSQPDIRPWLDLSRKWFQAFDLDPPRIEAITRGWPLQMLSH
;
A
#
# COMPACT_ATOMS: atom_id res chain seq x y z
N MET A 1 -9.16 4.43 38.93
CA MET A 1 -9.36 3.13 38.26
C MET A 1 -8.56 3.16 36.98
N SER A 2 -7.43 2.44 36.95
CA SER A 2 -6.52 2.43 35.80
C SER A 2 -7.16 1.63 34.67
N THR A 3 -7.67 2.31 33.65
CA THR A 3 -8.01 1.67 32.38
C THR A 3 -6.71 1.24 31.72
N SER A 4 -6.33 -0.02 31.92
CA SER A 4 -5.32 -0.69 31.09
C SER A 4 -5.79 -0.62 29.64
N SER A 5 -5.39 0.42 28.92
CA SER A 5 -5.51 0.46 27.47
C SER A 5 -4.63 -0.68 26.95
N VAL A 6 -5.26 -1.77 26.52
CA VAL A 6 -4.57 -2.81 25.78
C VAL A 6 -4.08 -2.14 24.50
N VAL A 7 -2.81 -1.76 24.48
CA VAL A 7 -2.14 -1.33 23.26
C VAL A 7 -2.27 -2.50 22.29
N SER A 8 -2.88 -2.26 21.13
CA SER A 8 -2.97 -3.29 20.10
C SER A 8 -1.54 -3.62 19.65
N GLU A 9 -1.09 -4.84 19.91
CA GLU A 9 0.18 -5.35 19.41
C GLU A 9 -0.01 -5.92 17.99
N PRO A 10 0.81 -5.53 16.99
CA PRO A 10 0.71 -6.09 15.63
C PRO A 10 0.76 -7.62 15.60
N GLY A 11 1.51 -8.22 16.52
CA GLY A 11 1.64 -9.66 16.66
C GLY A 11 0.31 -10.40 16.89
N ARG A 12 -0.73 -9.72 17.38
CA ARG A 12 -2.05 -10.29 17.66
C ARG A 12 -3.08 -10.15 16.53
N ALA A 13 -2.79 -9.34 15.51
CA ALA A 13 -3.73 -9.11 14.41
C ALA A 13 -3.94 -10.37 13.57
N ARG A 14 -5.19 -10.77 13.31
CA ARG A 14 -5.53 -11.93 12.49
C ARG A 14 -5.26 -11.72 10.99
N PHE A 15 -5.20 -10.47 10.56
CA PHE A 15 -4.86 -10.05 9.20
C PHE A 15 -4.34 -8.60 9.23
N ILE A 16 -3.64 -8.19 8.18
CA ILE A 16 -3.08 -6.85 8.02
C ILE A 16 -3.44 -6.33 6.63
N ASP A 17 -4.23 -5.26 6.57
CA ASP A 17 -4.47 -4.53 5.33
C ASP A 17 -3.44 -3.41 5.16
N VAL A 18 -2.46 -3.64 4.30
CA VAL A 18 -1.34 -2.69 4.11
C VAL A 18 -1.70 -1.48 3.24
N HIS A 19 -2.93 -1.41 2.73
CA HIS A 19 -3.31 -0.39 1.76
C HIS A 19 -4.80 -0.06 1.90
N TYR A 20 -5.14 0.82 2.84
CA TYR A 20 -6.50 1.35 2.97
C TYR A 20 -6.50 2.87 2.90
N HIS A 21 -7.40 3.45 2.09
CA HIS A 21 -7.49 4.91 1.97
C HIS A 21 -8.44 5.50 3.01
N ALA A 22 -7.91 6.37 3.86
CA ALA A 22 -8.70 7.10 4.86
C ALA A 22 -8.61 8.61 4.66
N GLY A 23 -9.67 9.30 5.05
CA GLY A 23 -9.73 10.76 5.01
C GLY A 23 -8.96 11.42 6.16
N PRO A 24 -8.51 12.68 5.98
CA PRO A 24 -8.48 13.45 4.74
C PRO A 24 -7.60 12.86 3.63
N ASP A 25 -8.07 13.01 2.39
CA ASP A 25 -7.42 12.58 1.15
C ASP A 25 -7.83 13.52 0.00
N ALA A 26 -7.24 13.40 -1.20
CA ALA A 26 -7.53 14.15 -2.40
C ALA A 26 -8.92 13.82 -2.97
N TYR A 27 -9.45 12.64 -2.61
CA TYR A 27 -10.79 12.20 -2.95
C TYR A 27 -11.58 11.93 -1.68
N LEU A 28 -12.90 12.06 -1.73
CA LEU A 28 -13.76 11.72 -0.60
C LEU A 28 -13.58 10.23 -0.24
N ARG A 29 -13.36 9.98 1.05
CA ARG A 29 -13.19 8.63 1.62
C ARG A 29 -14.31 8.33 2.59
N ARG A 30 -14.65 7.04 2.68
CA ARG A 30 -15.73 6.55 3.53
C ARG A 30 -15.47 6.84 5.01
N HIS A 31 -14.24 6.60 5.45
CA HIS A 31 -13.88 6.68 6.87
C HIS A 31 -12.70 7.63 7.11
N SER A 32 -12.69 8.26 8.28
CA SER A 32 -11.49 8.89 8.84
C SER A 32 -10.55 7.83 9.42
N ALA A 33 -9.31 8.21 9.72
CA ALA A 33 -8.33 7.33 10.36
C ALA A 33 -8.84 6.66 11.64
N LEU A 34 -9.52 7.41 12.53
CA LEU A 34 -10.06 6.88 13.78
C LEU A 34 -11.21 5.88 13.55
N ARG A 35 -12.10 6.17 12.58
CA ARG A 35 -13.20 5.27 12.24
C ARG A 35 -12.68 3.98 11.62
N ALA A 36 -11.80 4.09 10.63
CA ALA A 36 -11.16 2.92 10.03
C ALA A 36 -10.43 2.08 11.09
N GLY A 37 -9.60 2.70 11.93
CA GLY A 37 -8.90 1.99 13.01
C GLY A 37 -9.83 1.23 13.96
N GLY A 38 -10.98 1.80 14.32
CA GLY A 38 -11.99 1.13 15.13
C GLY A 38 -12.65 -0.07 14.43
N GLU A 39 -12.95 0.05 13.13
CA GLU A 39 -13.51 -1.05 12.33
C GLU A 39 -12.52 -2.21 12.17
N TYR A 40 -11.24 -1.93 11.89
CA TYR A 40 -10.21 -2.98 11.85
C TYR A 40 -10.00 -3.61 13.23
N GLN A 41 -9.98 -2.82 14.31
CA GLN A 41 -9.88 -3.34 15.68
C GLN A 41 -11.02 -4.31 16.03
N ALA A 42 -12.26 -3.97 15.67
CA ALA A 42 -13.44 -4.81 15.93
C ALA A 42 -13.40 -6.17 15.19
N LEU A 43 -12.48 -6.32 14.23
CA LEU A 43 -12.28 -7.52 13.43
C LEU A 43 -10.93 -8.21 13.73
N ASP A 44 -10.24 -7.79 14.79
CA ASP A 44 -8.88 -8.20 15.13
C ASP A 44 -7.87 -7.97 13.99
N GLY A 45 -8.08 -6.93 13.16
CA GLY A 45 -7.22 -6.58 12.05
C GLY A 45 -6.26 -5.43 12.35
N TRP A 46 -5.20 -5.31 11.57
CA TRP A 46 -4.33 -4.14 11.51
C TRP A 46 -4.48 -3.43 10.16
N VAL A 47 -4.29 -2.11 10.13
CA VAL A 47 -4.37 -1.33 8.90
C VAL A 47 -3.23 -0.35 8.73
N VAL A 48 -2.71 -0.24 7.50
CA VAL A 48 -1.83 0.86 7.09
C VAL A 48 -2.66 1.84 6.26
N LEU A 49 -2.75 3.08 6.74
CA LEU A 49 -3.54 4.12 6.09
C LEU A 49 -2.74 4.82 4.99
N LYS A 50 -3.38 5.07 3.86
CA LYS A 50 -2.86 5.86 2.74
C LYS A 50 -3.77 7.05 2.42
N ASN A 51 -3.19 8.11 1.89
CA ASN A 51 -3.88 9.15 1.14
C ASN A 51 -3.00 9.62 -0.04
N HIS A 52 -3.59 10.21 -1.06
CA HIS A 52 -2.92 10.82 -2.21
C HIS A 52 -2.50 12.29 -1.97
N LEU A 53 -2.88 12.92 -0.85
CA LEU A 53 -2.42 14.27 -0.49
C LEU A 53 -0.98 14.29 0.01
N GLY A 54 -0.52 13.22 0.65
CA GLY A 54 0.85 13.09 1.11
C GLY A 54 0.99 12.06 2.20
N CYS A 55 0.66 12.40 3.45
CA CYS A 55 1.06 11.58 4.59
C CYS A 55 -0.08 11.33 5.57
N THR A 56 -0.20 10.10 6.07
CA THR A 56 -1.14 9.70 7.13
C THR A 56 -0.48 9.53 8.50
N ALA A 57 0.82 9.81 8.61
CA ALA A 57 1.63 9.53 9.79
C ALA A 57 1.08 10.14 11.08
N ALA A 58 0.73 11.44 11.07
CA ALA A 58 0.19 12.12 12.24
C ALA A 58 -1.19 11.56 12.65
N GLN A 59 -2.06 11.25 11.68
CA GLN A 59 -3.37 10.64 11.96
C GLN A 59 -3.22 9.24 12.55
N ALA A 60 -2.26 8.46 12.05
CA ALA A 60 -1.95 7.14 12.57
C ALA A 60 -1.35 7.22 13.98
N TRP A 61 -0.47 8.20 14.23
CA TRP A 61 0.07 8.46 15.57
C TRP A 61 -1.04 8.75 16.57
N GLU A 62 -1.92 9.72 16.28
CA GLU A 62 -3.09 10.04 17.11
C GLU A 62 -4.00 8.82 17.35
N ALA A 63 -4.22 7.99 16.32
CA ALA A 63 -5.01 6.76 16.45
C ALA A 63 -4.37 5.74 17.40
N ARG A 64 -3.04 5.54 17.32
CA ARG A 64 -2.31 4.66 18.23
C ARG A 64 -2.31 5.16 19.67
N GLN A 65 -2.30 6.46 19.90
CA GLN A 65 -2.48 7.02 21.26
C GLN A 65 -3.81 6.62 21.90
N ARG A 66 -4.79 6.19 21.09
CA ARG A 66 -6.08 5.66 21.55
C ARG A 66 -6.14 4.12 21.56
N GLY A 67 -5.02 3.45 21.33
CA GLY A 67 -4.90 1.98 21.29
C GLY A 67 -5.45 1.34 20.01
N LEU A 68 -5.59 2.10 18.91
CA LEU A 68 -6.07 1.56 17.63
C LEU A 68 -4.93 0.92 16.80
N PRO A 69 -5.20 -0.16 16.03
CA PRO A 69 -4.22 -0.93 15.29
C PRO A 69 -3.88 -0.28 13.93
N VAL A 70 -3.29 0.91 13.98
CA VAL A 70 -3.13 1.77 12.81
C VAL A 70 -1.67 2.15 12.59
N SER A 71 -1.17 1.85 11.39
CA SER A 71 0.07 2.41 10.84
C SER A 71 -0.23 3.47 9.79
N GLY A 72 0.75 4.33 9.52
CA GLY A 72 0.66 5.35 8.48
C GLY A 72 1.55 5.03 7.28
N SER A 73 1.39 5.79 6.22
CA SER A 73 2.25 5.80 5.05
C SER A 73 2.43 7.22 4.52
N VAL A 74 3.33 7.37 3.55
CA VAL A 74 3.49 8.60 2.75
C VAL A 74 3.47 8.26 1.27
N VAL A 75 2.80 9.09 0.46
CA VAL A 75 2.80 9.04 -1.00
C VAL A 75 3.55 10.25 -1.52
N LEU A 76 4.64 10.01 -2.25
CA LEU A 76 5.55 11.04 -2.77
C LEU A 76 5.03 11.71 -4.04
N ASN A 77 3.74 12.08 -4.05
CA ASN A 77 3.15 12.90 -5.12
C ASN A 77 3.71 14.33 -5.06
N GLU A 78 3.62 15.08 -6.16
CA GLU A 78 4.11 16.46 -6.22
C GLU A 78 3.53 17.36 -5.11
N ILE A 79 2.23 17.24 -4.82
CA ILE A 79 1.57 18.01 -3.76
C ILE A 79 2.10 17.72 -2.35
N ALA A 80 2.76 16.58 -2.15
CA ALA A 80 3.34 16.16 -0.88
C ALA A 80 4.80 16.60 -0.70
N GLY A 81 5.38 17.26 -1.71
CA GLY A 81 6.80 17.59 -1.82
C GLY A 81 7.55 16.77 -2.88
N GLY A 82 6.89 15.79 -3.51
CA GLY A 82 7.48 14.95 -4.55
C GLY A 82 8.41 13.87 -4.02
N ILE A 83 9.21 13.31 -4.94
CA ILE A 83 10.23 12.31 -4.60
C ILE A 83 11.39 13.04 -3.91
N ASP A 84 11.36 13.07 -2.59
CA ASP A 84 12.40 13.70 -1.76
C ASP A 84 12.52 12.91 -0.45
N TRP A 85 13.74 12.52 -0.10
CA TRP A 85 14.04 11.80 1.14
C TRP A 85 13.70 12.64 2.39
N ARG A 86 13.75 13.97 2.32
CA ARG A 86 13.34 14.86 3.42
C ARG A 86 11.84 14.79 3.73
N VAL A 87 11.00 14.52 2.72
CA VAL A 87 9.57 14.27 2.93
C VAL A 87 9.38 13.01 3.76
N VAL A 88 10.17 11.98 3.49
CA VAL A 88 10.14 10.71 4.24
C VAL A 88 10.61 10.90 5.68
N GLU A 89 11.73 11.59 5.92
CA GLU A 89 12.22 11.87 7.27
C GLU A 89 11.18 12.64 8.09
N ARG A 90 10.60 13.71 7.52
CA ARG A 90 9.53 14.47 8.16
C ARG A 90 8.35 13.57 8.51
N SER A 91 7.96 12.68 7.60
CA SER A 91 6.87 11.73 7.81
C SER A 91 7.20 10.69 8.89
N LEU A 92 8.44 10.22 9.00
CA LEU A 92 8.88 9.33 10.08
C LEU A 92 8.85 10.06 11.44
N CYS A 93 9.26 11.32 11.51
CA CYS A 93 9.13 12.12 12.72
C CYS A 93 7.66 12.26 13.15
N GLN A 94 6.75 12.50 12.20
CA GLN A 94 5.30 12.54 12.45
C GLN A 94 4.73 11.17 12.83
N HIS A 95 5.31 10.09 12.31
CA HIS A 95 4.89 8.73 12.62
C HIS A 95 5.28 8.36 14.05
N GLY A 96 6.41 8.87 14.54
CA GLY A 96 6.93 8.54 15.86
C GLY A 96 7.33 7.07 15.98
N ALA A 97 7.58 6.63 17.20
CA ALA A 97 7.89 5.23 17.47
C ALA A 97 6.70 4.32 17.10
N ALA A 98 6.98 3.25 16.36
CA ALA A 98 6.01 2.23 15.99
C ALA A 98 6.71 0.87 15.81
N ASP A 99 5.98 -0.20 16.13
CA ASP A 99 6.48 -1.57 16.05
C ASP A 99 6.61 -2.09 14.61
N LEU A 100 5.99 -1.39 13.64
CA LEU A 100 6.00 -1.74 12.23
C LEU A 100 6.66 -0.64 11.40
N ARG A 101 7.29 -1.06 10.31
CA ARG A 101 7.86 -0.20 9.27
C ARG A 101 6.81 0.71 8.67
N PHE A 102 7.24 1.90 8.31
CA PHE A 102 6.42 2.91 7.64
C PHE A 102 6.46 2.67 6.11
N ILE A 103 5.31 2.72 5.43
CA ILE A 103 5.30 2.54 3.96
C ILE A 103 5.53 3.88 3.26
N VAL A 104 6.47 3.90 2.32
CA VAL A 104 6.77 5.03 1.45
C VAL A 104 6.40 4.65 0.02
N HIS A 105 5.28 5.18 -0.46
CA HIS A 105 4.85 5.01 -1.84
C HIS A 105 5.52 6.05 -2.73
N LEU A 106 6.19 5.59 -3.79
CA LEU A 106 6.56 6.41 -4.93
C LEU A 106 5.29 6.99 -5.60
N PRO A 107 5.42 7.96 -6.54
CA PRO A 107 4.27 8.71 -7.04
C PRO A 107 3.12 7.84 -7.55
N THR A 108 1.90 8.31 -7.28
CA THR A 108 0.63 7.69 -7.75
C THR A 108 -0.10 8.57 -8.75
N VAL A 109 0.29 9.85 -8.88
CA VAL A 109 -0.18 10.76 -9.94
C VAL A 109 0.95 10.91 -10.95
N THR A 110 0.93 10.09 -12.01
CA THR A 110 2.04 9.97 -12.97
C THR A 110 1.76 10.61 -14.33
N GLY A 111 0.53 11.12 -14.55
CA GLY A 111 0.11 11.69 -15.83
C GLY A 111 -0.14 10.67 -16.94
N ARG A 112 0.11 9.38 -16.68
CA ARG A 112 -0.21 8.28 -17.59
C ARG A 112 -1.72 8.14 -17.74
N LYS A 113 -2.16 7.86 -18.95
CA LYS A 113 -3.58 7.78 -19.30
C LYS A 113 -4.12 6.40 -18.96
N HIS A 114 -5.06 6.37 -18.02
CA HIS A 114 -5.93 5.21 -17.76
C HIS A 114 -7.30 5.71 -17.33
N THR A 115 -8.36 5.22 -17.96
CA THR A 115 -9.73 5.54 -17.56
C THR A 115 -10.09 4.63 -16.39
N SER A 116 -9.97 5.18 -15.19
CA SER A 116 -10.39 4.52 -13.96
C SER A 116 -11.89 4.15 -14.01
N ARG A 117 -12.24 2.92 -13.59
CA ARG A 117 -13.63 2.46 -13.43
C ARG A 117 -14.26 2.95 -12.12
N LEU A 118 -13.47 3.54 -11.22
CA LEU A 118 -13.97 4.19 -10.01
C LEU A 118 -14.60 5.54 -10.33
N ALA A 119 -15.80 5.75 -9.80
CA ALA A 119 -16.31 7.10 -9.56
C ALA A 119 -15.49 7.77 -8.47
N ARG A 120 -14.94 8.96 -8.76
CA ARG A 120 -14.10 9.73 -7.82
C ARG A 120 -14.68 11.13 -7.68
N GLU A 121 -14.88 11.54 -6.44
CA GLU A 121 -15.24 12.90 -6.08
C GLU A 121 -14.05 13.55 -5.38
N VAL A 122 -13.62 14.72 -5.87
CA VAL A 122 -12.54 15.48 -5.23
C VAL A 122 -13.00 15.95 -3.85
N SER A 123 -12.13 15.86 -2.85
CA SER A 123 -12.49 16.22 -1.48
C SER A 123 -12.56 17.72 -1.24
N HIS A 124 -11.95 18.52 -2.12
CA HIS A 124 -11.89 19.98 -2.00
C HIS A 124 -11.82 20.64 -3.39
N PRO A 125 -12.53 21.77 -3.64
CA PRO A 125 -12.54 22.44 -4.94
C PRO A 125 -11.16 22.83 -5.49
N ILE A 126 -10.23 23.21 -4.60
CA ILE A 126 -8.84 23.54 -4.98
C ILE A 126 -8.18 22.44 -5.82
N LEU A 127 -8.49 21.17 -5.57
CA LEU A 127 -7.89 20.05 -6.31
C LEU A 127 -8.43 19.92 -7.74
N GLY A 128 -9.63 20.46 -8.01
CA GLY A 128 -10.16 20.59 -9.36
C GLY A 128 -9.58 21.78 -10.11
N GLU A 129 -9.38 22.91 -9.43
CA GLU A 129 -8.79 24.13 -9.99
C GLU A 129 -7.27 24.01 -10.22
N ARG A 130 -6.59 23.30 -9.31
CA ARG A 130 -5.14 23.10 -9.28
C ARG A 130 -4.85 21.62 -9.09
N PRO A 131 -4.94 20.81 -10.16
CA PRO A 131 -4.67 19.39 -10.07
C PRO A 131 -3.21 19.14 -9.70
N VAL A 132 -2.98 18.05 -8.95
CA VAL A 132 -1.65 17.55 -8.60
C VAL A 132 -0.85 17.31 -9.87
N LYS A 133 0.38 17.84 -9.93
CA LYS A 133 1.20 17.66 -11.14
C LYS A 133 1.69 16.22 -11.26
N PRO A 134 1.74 15.67 -12.49
CA PRO A 134 2.39 14.39 -12.76
C PRO A 134 3.83 14.34 -12.25
N LEU A 135 4.19 13.22 -11.64
CA LEU A 135 5.55 12.90 -11.26
C LEU A 135 5.82 11.42 -11.51
N THR A 136 6.96 11.11 -12.13
CA THR A 136 7.39 9.75 -12.47
C THR A 136 8.69 9.41 -11.75
N VAL A 137 9.00 8.12 -11.65
CA VAL A 137 10.22 7.63 -10.99
C VAL A 137 11.42 7.63 -11.93
N SER A 138 11.18 7.71 -13.23
CA SER A 138 12.17 7.85 -14.29
C SER A 138 11.98 9.12 -15.12
N ASP A 139 13.04 9.49 -15.83
CA ASP A 139 13.06 10.56 -16.82
C ASP A 139 12.52 10.09 -18.18
N ASP A 140 12.51 11.00 -19.16
CA ASP A 140 12.03 10.74 -20.52
C ASP A 140 12.89 9.70 -21.28
N SER A 141 14.12 9.45 -20.84
CA SER A 141 15.00 8.41 -21.38
C SER A 141 14.81 7.06 -20.69
N GLY A 142 13.94 6.98 -19.68
CA GLY A 142 13.63 5.79 -18.91
C GLY A 142 14.65 5.47 -17.82
N HIS A 143 15.60 6.36 -17.52
CA HIS A 143 16.52 6.19 -16.40
C HIS A 143 15.86 6.63 -15.09
N LEU A 144 16.04 5.87 -14.02
CA LEU A 144 15.53 6.27 -12.71
C LEU A 144 16.14 7.60 -12.28
N ASN A 145 15.28 8.50 -11.79
CA ASN A 145 15.68 9.83 -11.36
C ASN A 145 16.69 9.74 -10.20
N PRO A 146 17.64 10.69 -10.09
CA PRO A 146 18.56 10.74 -8.94
C PRO A 146 17.83 10.71 -7.59
N ALA A 147 16.73 11.45 -7.47
CA ALA A 147 15.91 11.49 -6.26
C ALA A 147 15.25 10.13 -5.92
N THR A 148 14.84 9.37 -6.94
CA THR A 148 14.33 8.00 -6.74
C THR A 148 15.42 7.11 -6.15
N LEU A 149 16.64 7.18 -6.70
CA LEU A 149 17.78 6.42 -6.21
C LEU A 149 18.18 6.82 -4.78
N GLU A 150 18.05 8.09 -4.42
CA GLU A 150 18.29 8.58 -3.05
C GLU A 150 17.27 8.00 -2.06
N VAL A 151 15.97 7.99 -2.39
CA VAL A 151 14.94 7.37 -1.56
C VAL A 151 15.19 5.86 -1.39
N LEU A 152 15.60 5.16 -2.46
CA LEU A 152 15.97 3.74 -2.36
C LEU A 152 17.18 3.53 -1.43
N ARG A 153 18.26 4.31 -1.56
CA ARG A 153 19.43 4.20 -0.67
C ARG A 153 19.08 4.47 0.78
N MET A 154 18.30 5.51 1.03
CA MET A 154 17.89 5.94 2.35
C MET A 154 17.06 4.87 3.09
N SER A 155 16.34 4.01 2.37
CA SER A 155 15.57 2.91 2.97
C SER A 155 16.39 1.91 3.80
N ARG A 156 17.71 1.89 3.64
CA ARG A 156 18.64 1.06 4.43
C ARG A 156 18.82 1.57 5.85
N ASP A 157 18.70 2.87 6.02
CA ASP A 157 19.01 3.56 7.28
C ASP A 157 17.74 3.77 8.13
N TYR A 158 16.56 3.51 7.56
CA TYR A 158 15.27 3.74 8.21
C TYR A 158 14.35 2.51 8.14
N PRO A 159 13.44 2.34 9.13
CA PRO A 159 12.48 1.24 9.14
C PRO A 159 11.33 1.53 8.17
N VAL A 160 11.61 1.49 6.87
CA VAL A 160 10.62 1.74 5.82
C VAL A 160 10.47 0.55 4.89
N VAL A 161 9.31 0.50 4.23
CA VAL A 161 9.06 -0.31 3.03
C VAL A 161 8.89 0.67 1.88
N ILE A 162 9.66 0.50 0.80
CA ILE A 162 9.43 1.28 -0.42
C ILE A 162 8.34 0.59 -1.23
N SER A 163 7.33 1.34 -1.65
CA SER A 163 6.25 0.89 -2.50
C SER A 163 6.39 1.55 -3.86
N THR A 164 6.26 0.80 -4.96
CA THR A 164 6.55 1.30 -6.32
C THR A 164 5.59 2.39 -6.82
N GLY A 165 4.52 2.68 -6.10
CA GLY A 165 3.48 3.61 -6.56
C GLY A 165 2.86 3.14 -7.88
N HIS A 166 2.47 4.08 -8.74
CA HIS A 166 1.92 3.77 -10.08
C HIS A 166 3.00 3.81 -11.17
N ALA A 167 4.17 3.26 -10.87
CA ALA A 167 5.23 3.02 -11.84
C ALA A 167 4.72 2.09 -12.97
N ASN A 168 5.12 2.33 -14.22
CA ASN A 168 4.77 1.42 -15.32
C ASN A 168 5.63 0.14 -15.29
N ARG A 169 5.35 -0.79 -16.21
CA ARG A 169 6.08 -2.07 -16.34
C ARG A 169 7.60 -1.87 -16.32
N GLU A 170 8.13 -1.03 -17.20
CA GLU A 170 9.58 -0.87 -17.35
C GLU A 170 10.22 -0.16 -16.16
N GLU A 171 9.53 0.79 -15.53
CA GLU A 171 9.96 1.43 -14.29
C GLU A 171 9.98 0.43 -13.12
N VAL A 172 8.97 -0.44 -13.01
CA VAL A 172 8.93 -1.48 -11.97
C VAL A 172 10.15 -2.40 -12.09
N LEU A 173 10.46 -2.89 -13.29
CA LEU A 173 11.64 -3.75 -13.52
C LEU A 173 12.94 -3.03 -13.13
N ARG A 174 13.07 -1.75 -13.49
CA ARG A 174 14.24 -0.93 -13.11
C ARG A 174 14.31 -0.67 -11.61
N LEU A 175 13.17 -0.48 -10.95
CA LEU A 175 13.11 -0.31 -9.49
C LEU A 175 13.54 -1.60 -8.77
N VAL A 176 13.14 -2.78 -9.27
CA VAL A 176 13.57 -4.07 -8.73
C VAL A 176 15.09 -4.25 -8.89
N ASP A 177 15.63 -4.01 -10.09
CA ASP A 177 17.08 -4.08 -10.35
C ASP A 177 17.87 -3.08 -9.48
N ALA A 178 17.39 -1.84 -9.37
CA ALA A 178 18.02 -0.83 -8.54
C ALA A 178 17.92 -1.19 -7.04
N ALA A 179 16.81 -1.75 -6.60
CA ALA A 179 16.61 -2.19 -5.22
C ALA A 179 17.58 -3.30 -4.83
N ASP A 180 17.82 -4.28 -5.71
CA ASP A 180 18.81 -5.33 -5.50
C ASP A 180 20.22 -4.75 -5.40
N ARG A 181 20.65 -3.97 -6.40
CA ARG A 181 21.97 -3.32 -6.44
C ARG A 181 22.22 -2.40 -5.24
N LEU A 182 21.20 -1.68 -4.80
CA LEU A 182 21.28 -0.76 -3.67
C LEU A 182 20.98 -1.43 -2.33
N GLN A 183 20.70 -2.73 -2.30
CA GLN A 183 20.39 -3.50 -1.09
C GLN A 183 19.23 -2.91 -0.27
N VAL A 184 18.16 -2.51 -0.97
CA VAL A 184 16.91 -2.05 -0.35
C VAL A 184 16.34 -3.18 0.53
N PRO A 185 16.04 -2.94 1.81
CA PRO A 185 15.62 -4.03 2.70
C PRO A 185 14.25 -4.61 2.34
N ARG A 186 13.30 -3.75 1.93
CA ARG A 186 11.91 -4.10 1.64
C ARG A 186 11.37 -3.26 0.49
N LEU A 187 11.06 -3.90 -0.63
CA LEU A 187 10.38 -3.31 -1.78
C LEU A 187 9.03 -4.03 -1.97
N MET A 188 7.94 -3.28 -2.04
CA MET A 188 6.61 -3.78 -2.37
C MET A 188 6.20 -3.29 -3.76
N LEU A 189 5.89 -4.21 -4.68
CA LEU A 189 5.22 -3.86 -5.93
C LEU A 189 3.80 -3.43 -5.63
N ASN A 190 3.49 -2.15 -5.83
CA ASN A 190 2.18 -1.58 -5.59
C ASN A 190 1.25 -1.93 -6.76
N GLN A 191 0.21 -2.72 -6.48
CA GLN A 191 -0.82 -3.10 -7.46
C GLN A 191 -0.23 -3.45 -8.84
N PRO A 192 0.67 -4.44 -8.96
CA PRO A 192 1.39 -4.72 -10.20
C PRO A 192 0.47 -5.07 -11.38
N ALA A 193 -0.75 -5.53 -11.11
CA ALA A 193 -1.77 -5.80 -12.13
C ALA A 193 -2.66 -4.59 -12.46
N ASN A 194 -2.45 -3.43 -11.83
CA ASN A 194 -3.10 -2.19 -12.23
C ASN A 194 -2.81 -1.93 -13.73
N PRO A 195 -3.77 -1.45 -14.53
CA PRO A 195 -3.55 -1.23 -15.97
C PRO A 195 -2.40 -0.28 -16.33
N LEU A 196 -1.96 0.58 -15.41
CA LEU A 196 -0.77 1.42 -15.59
C LEU A 196 0.54 0.61 -15.57
N THR A 197 0.56 -0.50 -14.85
CA THR A 197 1.72 -1.39 -14.67
C THR A 197 1.60 -2.64 -15.54
N GLY A 198 0.44 -3.31 -15.50
CA GLY A 198 0.07 -4.39 -16.41
C GLY A 198 0.93 -5.64 -16.31
N LEU A 199 1.38 -6.02 -15.10
CA LEU A 199 2.07 -7.30 -14.87
C LEU A 199 1.04 -8.38 -14.52
N SER A 200 1.06 -9.48 -15.26
CA SER A 200 0.27 -10.69 -15.00
C SER A 200 0.91 -11.59 -13.95
N ALA A 201 0.19 -12.60 -13.47
CA ALA A 201 0.70 -13.69 -12.64
C ALA A 201 1.95 -14.33 -13.27
N THR A 202 1.94 -14.56 -14.59
CA THR A 202 3.08 -15.13 -15.31
C THR A 202 4.29 -14.19 -15.31
N ASP A 203 4.09 -12.88 -15.53
CA ASP A 203 5.18 -11.90 -15.47
C ASP A 203 5.78 -11.84 -14.05
N LEU A 204 4.93 -11.88 -13.02
CA LEU A 204 5.34 -11.83 -11.62
C LEU A 204 6.10 -13.09 -11.20
N LEU A 205 5.68 -14.28 -11.67
CA LEU A 205 6.39 -15.53 -11.42
C LEU A 205 7.79 -15.52 -12.06
N ALA A 206 7.92 -14.87 -13.22
CA ALA A 206 9.19 -14.74 -13.93
C ALA A 206 10.20 -13.84 -13.21
N LEU A 207 9.78 -12.95 -12.29
CA LEU A 207 10.68 -12.20 -11.42
C LEU A 207 11.43 -13.10 -10.42
N GLY A 208 10.90 -14.29 -10.16
CA GLY A 208 11.47 -15.23 -9.19
C GLY A 208 11.27 -14.81 -7.73
N SER A 209 11.94 -15.54 -6.82
CA SER A 209 11.90 -15.24 -5.38
C SER A 209 13.09 -14.38 -4.99
N LEU A 210 12.85 -13.09 -4.77
CA LEU A 210 13.85 -12.14 -4.25
C LEU A 210 13.51 -11.83 -2.79
N PRO A 211 14.42 -12.06 -1.81
CA PRO A 211 14.10 -11.94 -0.39
C PRO A 211 13.55 -10.57 0.05
N PHE A 212 13.95 -9.49 -0.64
CA PHE A 212 13.50 -8.12 -0.34
C PHE A 212 12.19 -7.74 -1.05
N LEU A 213 11.72 -8.54 -2.01
CA LEU A 213 10.61 -8.20 -2.89
C LEU A 213 9.29 -8.80 -2.39
N TYR A 214 8.29 -7.96 -2.24
CA TYR A 214 6.92 -8.31 -1.87
C TYR A 214 5.98 -7.88 -2.99
N ILE A 215 4.96 -8.68 -3.23
CA ILE A 215 4.02 -8.47 -4.33
C ILE A 215 2.66 -8.18 -3.73
N GLU A 216 2.17 -6.95 -3.91
CA GLU A 216 0.83 -6.62 -3.46
C GLU A 216 -0.22 -7.25 -4.39
N GLN A 217 -1.25 -7.87 -3.82
CA GLN A 217 -2.46 -8.22 -4.55
C GLN A 217 -3.66 -7.54 -3.89
N THR A 218 -4.24 -6.55 -4.55
CA THR A 218 -5.37 -5.80 -4.00
C THR A 218 -6.70 -6.43 -4.37
N ALA A 219 -7.67 -6.43 -3.44
CA ALA A 219 -9.06 -6.75 -3.76
C ALA A 219 -9.64 -5.80 -4.83
N LEU A 220 -9.24 -4.52 -4.83
CA LEU A 220 -9.77 -3.52 -5.75
C LEU A 220 -9.52 -3.86 -7.22
N THR A 221 -8.33 -4.37 -7.60
CA THR A 221 -8.04 -4.70 -9.01
C THR A 221 -8.99 -5.76 -9.55
N TYR A 222 -9.39 -6.73 -8.71
CA TYR A 222 -10.38 -7.73 -9.07
C TYR A 222 -11.80 -7.18 -9.07
N LEU A 223 -12.19 -6.39 -8.06
CA LEU A 223 -13.50 -5.72 -8.00
C LEU A 223 -13.76 -4.81 -9.20
N LEU A 224 -12.72 -4.14 -9.69
CA LEU A 224 -12.80 -3.30 -10.88
C LEU A 224 -12.71 -4.10 -12.16
N GLY A 225 -12.45 -5.40 -12.14
CA GLY A 225 -12.28 -6.26 -13.31
C GLY A 225 -11.04 -5.90 -14.14
N TYR A 226 -9.97 -5.43 -13.50
CA TYR A 226 -8.66 -5.24 -14.13
C TYR A 226 -7.85 -6.53 -14.20
N GLN A 227 -8.17 -7.48 -13.34
CA GLN A 227 -7.73 -8.86 -13.42
C GLN A 227 -8.94 -9.76 -13.61
N ASP A 228 -8.77 -10.81 -14.39
CA ASP A 228 -9.73 -11.91 -14.42
C ASP A 228 -9.49 -12.88 -13.25
N GLU A 229 -10.38 -13.87 -13.14
CA GLU A 229 -10.34 -14.85 -12.07
C GLU A 229 -9.11 -15.77 -12.14
N GLU A 230 -8.66 -16.12 -13.35
CA GLU A 230 -7.52 -17.00 -13.54
C GLU A 230 -6.23 -16.31 -13.08
N ASP A 231 -5.98 -15.08 -13.52
CA ASP A 231 -4.81 -14.31 -13.13
C ASP A 231 -4.81 -14.03 -11.62
N PHE A 232 -5.92 -13.55 -11.08
CA PHE A 232 -6.04 -13.22 -9.66
C PHE A 232 -5.87 -14.45 -8.76
N SER A 233 -6.51 -15.58 -9.10
CA SER A 233 -6.36 -16.82 -8.33
C SER A 233 -4.95 -17.39 -8.42
N ARG A 234 -4.29 -17.34 -9.59
CA ARG A 234 -2.89 -17.77 -9.73
C ARG A 234 -1.94 -16.93 -8.90
N VAL A 235 -2.09 -15.60 -8.87
CA VAL A 235 -1.31 -14.74 -7.95
C VAL A 235 -1.48 -15.21 -6.51
N LEU A 236 -2.73 -15.39 -6.07
CA LEU A 236 -3.03 -15.75 -4.70
C LEU A 236 -2.56 -17.16 -4.32
N ARG A 237 -2.49 -18.11 -5.27
CA ARG A 237 -2.09 -19.49 -5.00
C ARG A 237 -0.59 -19.73 -5.14
N GLU A 238 0.02 -19.19 -6.19
CA GLU A 238 1.33 -19.64 -6.67
C GLU A 238 2.47 -18.68 -6.26
N LEU A 239 2.21 -17.38 -6.18
CA LEU A 239 3.30 -16.41 -5.98
C LEU A 239 3.86 -16.46 -4.55
N PRO A 240 5.19 -16.40 -4.38
CA PRO A 240 5.81 -16.20 -3.08
C PRO A 240 5.62 -14.75 -2.61
N GLN A 241 5.74 -14.51 -1.30
CA GLN A 241 5.80 -13.15 -0.73
C GLN A 241 4.63 -12.21 -1.12
N VAL A 242 3.43 -12.79 -1.32
CA VAL A 242 2.22 -12.03 -1.65
C VAL A 242 1.67 -11.36 -0.41
N VAL A 243 1.39 -10.07 -0.54
CA VAL A 243 0.76 -9.22 0.48
C VAL A 243 -0.64 -8.88 -0.02
N TYR A 244 -1.65 -9.50 0.58
CA TYR A 244 -3.05 -9.24 0.21
C TYR A 244 -3.58 -8.01 0.93
N SER A 245 -4.12 -7.04 0.19
CA SER A 245 -4.63 -5.77 0.71
C SER A 245 -5.94 -5.38 0.04
N SER A 246 -6.60 -4.33 0.55
CA SER A 246 -7.89 -3.92 -0.01
C SER A 246 -7.75 -2.91 -1.16
N ASP A 247 -6.90 -1.89 -1.00
CA ASP A 247 -6.91 -0.61 -1.75
C ASP A 247 -8.29 0.08 -1.73
N LEU A 248 -9.05 -0.15 -0.66
CA LEU A 248 -10.41 0.35 -0.50
C LEU A 248 -10.49 1.67 0.29
N GLY A 249 -11.70 2.08 0.65
CA GLY A 249 -12.01 3.36 1.30
C GLY A 249 -12.71 4.36 0.39
N GLN A 250 -12.90 4.03 -0.89
CA GLN A 250 -13.77 4.77 -1.81
C GLN A 250 -15.24 4.62 -1.38
N THR A 251 -16.03 5.68 -1.55
CA THR A 251 -17.47 5.70 -1.20
C THR A 251 -18.33 4.77 -2.05
N SER A 252 -17.85 4.42 -3.26
CA SER A 252 -18.53 3.55 -4.21
C SER A 252 -18.16 2.06 -4.09
N GLN A 253 -17.19 1.71 -3.25
CA GLN A 253 -16.69 0.34 -3.09
C GLN A 253 -17.12 -0.28 -1.75
N PRO A 254 -17.04 -1.62 -1.59
CA PRO A 254 -17.37 -2.29 -0.33
C PRO A 254 -16.65 -1.69 0.87
N ASP A 255 -17.31 -1.69 2.02
CA ASP A 255 -16.71 -1.28 3.30
C ASP A 255 -15.86 -2.43 3.90
N ILE A 256 -15.21 -2.17 5.05
CA ILE A 256 -14.22 -3.03 5.71
C ILE A 256 -14.74 -4.46 5.93
N ARG A 257 -15.86 -4.63 6.64
CA ARG A 257 -16.43 -5.97 6.85
C ARG A 257 -16.92 -6.63 5.56
N PRO A 258 -17.69 -5.95 4.68
CA PRO A 258 -18.09 -6.50 3.40
C PRO A 258 -16.95 -7.01 2.51
N TRP A 259 -15.82 -6.31 2.39
CA TRP A 259 -14.72 -6.78 1.53
C TRP A 259 -14.00 -8.01 2.11
N LEU A 260 -13.92 -8.13 3.44
CA LEU A 260 -13.40 -9.32 4.10
C LEU A 260 -14.31 -10.53 3.85
N ASP A 261 -15.63 -10.32 3.92
CA ASP A 261 -16.60 -11.38 3.64
C ASP A 261 -16.56 -11.80 2.15
N LEU A 262 -16.33 -10.86 1.22
CA LEU A 262 -16.07 -11.19 -0.19
C LEU A 262 -14.76 -11.95 -0.37
N SER A 263 -13.67 -11.51 0.27
CA SER A 263 -12.37 -12.16 0.16
C SER A 263 -12.40 -13.61 0.64
N ARG A 264 -13.12 -13.91 1.73
CA ARG A 264 -13.32 -15.30 2.18
C ARG A 264 -14.02 -16.16 1.13
N LYS A 265 -15.02 -15.62 0.42
CA LYS A 265 -15.70 -16.33 -0.66
C LYS A 265 -14.75 -16.60 -1.83
N TRP A 266 -13.94 -15.62 -2.20
CA TRP A 266 -12.92 -15.79 -3.25
C TRP A 266 -11.87 -16.82 -2.87
N PHE A 267 -11.33 -16.75 -1.66
CA PHE A 267 -10.36 -17.74 -1.17
C PHE A 267 -10.92 -19.16 -1.19
N GLN A 268 -12.19 -19.33 -0.81
CA GLN A 268 -12.89 -20.61 -0.92
C GLN A 268 -13.07 -21.05 -2.38
N ALA A 269 -13.48 -20.14 -3.27
CA ALA A 269 -13.68 -20.44 -4.68
C ALA A 269 -12.38 -20.81 -5.42
N PHE A 270 -11.24 -20.30 -4.95
CA PHE A 270 -9.92 -20.58 -5.51
C PHE A 270 -9.18 -21.72 -4.81
N ASP A 271 -9.87 -22.43 -3.89
CA ASP A 271 -9.32 -23.54 -3.12
C ASP A 271 -8.02 -23.18 -2.36
N LEU A 272 -7.93 -21.96 -1.80
CA LEU A 272 -6.82 -21.61 -0.92
C LEU A 272 -6.97 -22.34 0.42
N ASP A 273 -5.90 -23.03 0.83
CA ASP A 273 -5.86 -23.67 2.13
C ASP A 273 -5.66 -22.64 3.27
N PRO A 274 -6.02 -22.99 4.53
CA PRO A 274 -5.87 -22.08 5.65
C PRO A 274 -4.44 -21.55 5.87
N PRO A 275 -3.36 -22.36 5.73
CA PRO A 275 -1.99 -21.85 5.79
C PRO A 275 -1.69 -20.78 4.74
N ARG A 276 -2.15 -20.96 3.50
CA ARG A 276 -1.93 -19.99 2.43
C ARG A 276 -2.67 -18.69 2.69
N ILE A 277 -3.93 -18.77 3.16
CA ILE A 277 -4.72 -17.60 3.55
C ILE A 277 -4.01 -16.83 4.66
N GLU A 278 -3.53 -17.50 5.71
CA GLU A 278 -2.77 -16.87 6.80
C GLU A 278 -1.50 -16.20 6.26
N ALA A 279 -0.75 -16.90 5.41
CA ALA A 279 0.49 -16.37 4.84
C ALA A 279 0.26 -15.08 4.05
N ILE A 280 -0.75 -15.01 3.18
CA ILE A 280 -0.96 -13.81 2.34
C ILE A 280 -1.67 -12.66 3.06
N THR A 281 -2.50 -12.96 4.06
CA THR A 281 -3.30 -11.95 4.78
C THR A 281 -2.64 -11.45 6.06
N ARG A 282 -1.67 -12.20 6.61
CA ARG A 282 -0.97 -11.86 7.84
C ARG A 282 0.53 -12.12 7.76
N GLY A 283 0.96 -13.34 7.41
CA GLY A 283 2.36 -13.77 7.50
C GLY A 283 3.32 -12.86 6.71
N TRP A 284 3.16 -12.77 5.40
CA TRP A 284 3.97 -11.92 4.53
C TRP A 284 3.77 -10.42 4.78
N PRO A 285 2.54 -9.90 4.96
CA PRO A 285 2.35 -8.51 5.41
C PRO A 285 3.14 -8.17 6.69
N LEU A 286 3.07 -9.04 7.71
CA LEU A 286 3.77 -8.84 8.98
C LEU A 286 5.28 -8.95 8.80
N GLN A 287 5.78 -9.91 8.02
CA GLN A 287 7.20 -10.05 7.76
C GLN A 287 7.76 -8.86 6.96
N MET A 288 6.99 -8.34 6.01
CA MET A 288 7.35 -7.13 5.25
C MET A 288 7.48 -5.92 6.16
N LEU A 289 6.53 -5.77 7.10
CA LEU A 289 6.43 -4.63 7.99
C LEU A 289 7.28 -4.75 9.27
N SER A 290 7.73 -5.94 9.64
CA SER A 290 8.59 -6.12 10.83
C SER A 290 9.98 -5.52 10.60
N HIS A 291 10.58 -5.00 11.68
CA HIS A 291 11.96 -4.48 11.69
C HIS A 291 12.99 -5.54 11.34
#